data_AF-A0A842V2J9-F1
#
_entry.id   AF-A0A842V2J9-F1
#
_cell.length_a   1.000
_cell.length_b   1.000
_cell.length_c   1.000
_cell.angle_alpha   90.00
_cell.angle_beta   90.00
_cell.angle_gamma   90.00
#
_symmetry.space_group_name_H-M   'P 1'
#
loop_
_entity.id
_entity.type
_entity.pdbx_description
1 polymer ?
#
loop_
_entity_poly.entity_id
_entity_poly.type
_entity_poly.pdbx_seq_one_letter_code
_entity_poly.pdbx_strand_id
1 'polypeptide(L)' 'MDRFPEINWSAVAREAIRKRLIMLERFREFTKESEFTEEDALRLGREATEKAEKKHKSR' A
#
# COMPACT_ATOMS: atom_id res chain seq x y z
N MET A 1 9.77 22.01 7.24
CA MET A 1 9.22 23.18 6.54
C MET A 1 10.08 24.40 6.82
N ASP A 2 10.45 24.63 8.08
CA ASP A 2 11.18 25.83 8.54
C ASP A 2 12.58 26.02 7.95
N ARG A 3 13.22 24.93 7.49
CA ARG A 3 14.52 25.00 6.79
C ARG A 3 14.44 25.53 5.36
N PHE A 4 13.26 25.56 4.76
CA PHE A 4 13.02 26.04 3.39
C PHE A 4 11.69 26.82 3.35
N PRO A 5 11.62 28.00 4.01
CA PRO A 5 10.40 28.78 4.14
C PRO A 5 9.88 29.34 2.80
N GLU A 6 10.73 29.43 1.78
CA GLU A 6 10.38 29.85 0.43
C GLU A 6 9.46 28.84 -0.29
N ILE A 7 9.43 27.59 0.17
CA ILE A 7 8.52 26.58 -0.37
C ILE A 7 7.12 26.77 0.22
N ASN A 8 6.11 26.78 -0.64
CA ASN A 8 4.72 26.75 -0.22
C ASN A 8 4.33 25.36 0.32
N TRP A 9 4.74 25.07 1.55
CA TRP A 9 4.52 23.78 2.18
C TRP A 9 3.05 23.42 2.34
N SER A 10 2.17 24.42 2.50
CA SER A 10 0.72 24.20 2.51
C SER A 10 0.21 23.67 1.18
N ALA A 11 0.75 24.11 0.04
CA ALA A 11 0.41 23.57 -1.28
C ALA A 11 0.93 22.14 -1.46
N VAL A 12 2.17 21.88 -1.06
CA VAL A 12 2.77 20.52 -1.08
C VAL A 12 1.94 19.55 -0.23
N ALA A 13 1.55 19.97 0.97
CA ALA A 13 0.72 19.17 1.86
C ALA A 13 -0.66 18.88 1.24
N ARG A 14 -1.34 19.88 0.67
CA ARG A 14 -2.63 19.69 0.00
C ARG A 14 -2.55 18.70 -1.16
N GLU A 15 -1.52 18.80 -1.99
CA GLU A 15 -1.25 17.85 -3.08
C GLU A 15 -1.05 16.42 -2.56
N ALA A 16 -0.23 16.24 -1.52
CA ALA A 16 0.01 14.93 -0.93
C ALA A 16 -1.26 14.31 -0.31
N ILE A 17 -2.04 15.13 0.42
CA ILE A 17 -3.32 14.72 1.00
C ILE A 17 -4.30 14.33 -0.09
N ARG A 18 -4.44 15.14 -1.15
CA ARG A 18 -5.34 14.83 -2.28
C ARG A 18 -5.00 13.50 -2.92
N LYS A 19 -3.71 13.23 -3.18
CA LYS A 19 -3.25 11.94 -3.71
C LYS A 19 -3.60 10.78 -2.78
N ARG A 20 -3.43 10.96 -1.47
CA ARG A 20 -3.79 9.94 -0.48
C ARG A 20 -5.29 9.68 -0.43
N LEU A 21 -6.12 10.72 -0.52
CA LEU A 21 -7.57 10.59 -0.54
C LEU A 21 -8.06 9.83 -1.77
N ILE A 22 -7.55 10.15 -2.97
CA ILE A 22 -7.87 9.41 -4.20
C ILE A 22 -7.52 7.93 -4.05
N MET A 23 -6.36 7.62 -3.47
CA MET A 23 -5.96 6.23 -3.22
C MET A 23 -6.91 5.53 -2.23
N LEU A 24 -7.32 6.20 -1.15
CA LEU A 24 -8.24 5.65 -0.16
C LEU A 24 -9.64 5.40 -0.73
N GLU A 25 -10.12 6.30 -1.58
CA GLU A 25 -11.39 6.13 -2.28
C GLU A 25 -11.35 4.94 -3.22
N ARG A 26 -10.28 4.81 -4.02
CA ARG A 26 -10.06 3.65 -4.89
C ARG A 26 -9.96 2.35 -4.11
N PHE A 27 -9.23 2.33 -3.00
CA PHE A 27 -9.15 1.14 -2.15
C PHE A 27 -10.52 0.74 -1.62
N ARG A 28 -11.28 1.71 -1.10
CA ARG A 28 -12.63 1.45 -0.59
C ARG A 28 -13.53 0.83 -1.64
N GLU A 29 -13.52 1.37 -2.86
CA GLU A 29 -14.31 0.81 -3.95
C GLU A 29 -13.81 -0.57 -4.37
N PHE A 30 -12.48 -0.73 -4.51
CA PHE A 30 -11.85 -2.00 -4.88
C PHE A 30 -12.15 -3.12 -3.87
N THR A 31 -12.22 -2.81 -2.58
CA THR A 31 -12.48 -3.80 -1.51
C THR A 31 -13.95 -3.92 -1.13
N LYS A 32 -14.86 -3.16 -1.75
CA LYS A 32 -16.25 -3.00 -1.30
C LYS A 32 -17.02 -4.33 -1.21
N GLU A 33 -16.77 -5.23 -2.14
CA GLU A 33 -17.42 -6.55 -2.24
C GLU A 33 -16.42 -7.69 -2.00
N SER A 34 -15.27 -7.37 -1.39
CA SER A 34 -14.24 -8.37 -1.15
C SER A 34 -14.63 -9.30 0.01
N GLU A 35 -14.60 -10.60 -0.25
CA GLU A 35 -14.72 -11.64 0.78
C GLU A 35 -13.34 -12.03 1.37
N PHE A 36 -12.28 -11.29 1.02
CA PHE A 36 -10.91 -11.62 1.39
C PHE A 36 -10.70 -11.49 2.90
N THR A 37 -10.29 -12.60 3.54
CA THR A 37 -10.15 -12.68 4.99
C THR A 37 -8.70 -12.55 5.44
N GLU A 38 -8.50 -12.38 6.74
CA GLU A 38 -7.17 -12.46 7.36
C GLU A 38 -6.53 -13.85 7.19
N GLU A 39 -7.34 -14.92 7.27
CA GLU A 39 -6.86 -16.29 7.07
C GLU A 39 -6.32 -16.49 5.65
N ASP A 40 -7.00 -15.93 4.64
CA ASP A 40 -6.51 -15.91 3.26
C ASP A 40 -5.17 -15.18 3.13
N ALA A 41 -5.03 -14.03 3.80
CA ALA A 41 -3.78 -13.27 3.81
C ALA A 41 -2.62 -14.11 4.39
N LEU A 42 -2.84 -14.75 5.54
CA LEU A 42 -1.84 -15.58 6.19
C LEU A 42 -1.49 -16.83 5.37
N ARG A 43 -2.48 -17.48 4.76
CA ARG A 43 -2.27 -18.64 3.88
C ARG A 43 -1.46 -18.25 2.65
N LEU A 44 -1.86 -17.21 1.93
CA LEU A 44 -1.15 -16.74 0.73
C LEU A 44 0.26 -16.27 1.06
N GLY A 45 0.47 -15.63 2.21
CA GLY A 45 1.79 -15.24 2.68
C GLY A 45 2.73 -16.44 2.87
N ARG A 46 2.25 -17.51 3.51
CA ARG A 46 3.02 -18.77 3.66
C ARG A 46 3.34 -19.40 2.31
N GLU A 47 2.35 -19.52 1.43
CA GLU A 47 2.55 -20.07 0.09
C GLU A 47 3.58 -19.29 -0.73
N ALA A 48 3.56 -17.95 -0.62
CA ALA A 48 4.52 -17.08 -1.30
C ALA A 48 5.95 -17.30 -0.77
N THR A 49 6.12 -17.37 0.56
CA THR A 49 7.41 -17.66 1.20
C THR A 49 7.96 -19.02 0.77
N GLU A 50 7.14 -20.08 0.80
CA GLU A 50 7.57 -21.42 0.39
C GLU A 50 8.03 -21.46 -1.07
N LYS A 51 7.29 -20.78 -1.97
CA LYS A 51 7.66 -20.66 -3.38
C LYS A 51 8.97 -19.91 -3.56
N ALA A 52 9.16 -18.81 -2.83
CA ALA A 52 10.40 -18.04 -2.86
C ALA A 52 11.58 -18.90 -2.37
N GLU A 53 11.44 -19.59 -1.25
CA GLU A 53 12.47 -20.48 -0.72
C GLU A 53 12.85 -21.61 -1.67
N LYS A 54 11.86 -22.29 -2.28
CA LYS A 54 12.10 -23.35 -3.26
C LYS A 54 12.92 -22.83 -4.44
N LYS A 55 12.58 -21.64 -4.95
CA LYS A 55 13.31 -20.97 -6.04
C LYS A 55 14.73 -20.57 -5.64
N HIS A 56 14.93 -20.16 -4.39
CA HIS A 56 16.26 -19.82 -3.87
C HIS A 56 17.13 -21.05 -3.60
N LYS A 57 16.55 -22.16 -3.13
CA LYS A 57 17.25 -23.43 -2.88
C LYS A 57 17.55 -24.21 -4.16
N SER A 58 16.83 -23.94 -5.25
CA SER A 58 17.05 -24.56 -6.58
C SER A 58 18.09 -23.83 -7.44
N ARG A 59 18.80 -22.84 -6.88
CA ARG A 59 19.90 -22.09 -7.49
C ARG A 59 21.19 -22.41 -6.76
#